data_AF-A0A6C1KDU5-F1
#
_entry.id   AF-A0A6C1KDU5-F1
#
_cell.length_a   1.000
_cell.length_b   1.000
_cell.length_c   1.000
_cell.angle_alpha   90.00
_cell.angle_beta   90.00
_cell.angle_gamma   90.00
#
_symmetry.space_group_name_H-M   'P 1'
#
loop_
_entity.id
_entity.type
_entity.pdbx_description
1 polymer ?
#
loop_
_entity_poly.entity_id
_entity_poly.type
_entity_poly.pdbx_seq_one_letter_code
_entity_poly.pdbx_strand_id
1 'polypeptide(L)'
;MKASLGFLAFAAAGLMGLGSALGQTFQPVPSAAKPLATMTPTGTFAASQTAAEPPAPAAGMSAPAATPAPTGTSPQKLVAYSSAVVDGPYIAMTFDDGPNPETTPRLLKMLEQRGIKATFFVLGSRATASPAIIKQMIAQGHEVANHSWDHPQLPKISVAAADKQIGDTNAAIEQITGKSPLYVRPPYGAMTPALRAHLREKFGSTFIYWSVDPLDWKDRNAQVIHDRIVAHAHPGAIVLAHDIHPTTVDAMPKVFDDLKAKGYKFVTVSELIAMNKGVPEPKVASATPAPKKKPKPANPASASATGASGTAAKPVSAKPASAKPVTPARNSSTSMGLF
;
A
#
# COMPACT_ATOMS: atom_id res chain seq x y z
N MET A 1 -6.35 -65.21 7.66
CA MET A 1 -5.59 -65.91 6.59
C MET A 1 -5.69 -65.10 5.31
N LYS A 2 -4.70 -65.20 4.40
CA LYS A 2 -4.70 -64.74 2.99
C LYS A 2 -5.22 -63.32 2.69
N ALA A 3 -4.30 -62.43 2.34
CA ALA A 3 -4.60 -61.28 1.49
C ALA A 3 -4.80 -61.73 0.03
N SER A 4 -5.28 -60.83 -0.84
CA SER A 4 -5.19 -60.98 -2.30
C SER A 4 -4.71 -59.67 -2.92
N LEU A 5 -3.84 -59.76 -3.92
CA LEU A 5 -3.14 -58.63 -4.55
C LEU A 5 -3.46 -58.62 -6.04
N GLY A 6 -4.08 -57.55 -6.54
CA GLY A 6 -4.53 -57.43 -7.93
C GLY A 6 -3.56 -56.62 -8.80
N PHE A 7 -2.49 -57.25 -9.29
CA PHE A 7 -1.63 -56.67 -10.33
C PHE A 7 -2.20 -56.95 -11.72
N LEU A 8 -2.21 -55.95 -12.60
CA LEU A 8 -2.28 -56.15 -14.05
C LEU A 8 -1.52 -55.02 -14.75
N ALA A 9 -0.75 -55.37 -15.78
CA ALA A 9 0.16 -54.46 -16.48
C ALA A 9 0.36 -54.92 -17.93
N PHE A 10 0.94 -54.03 -18.75
CA PHE A 10 1.38 -54.22 -20.14
C PHE A 10 0.30 -54.46 -21.22
N ALA A 11 0.15 -53.46 -22.07
CA ALA A 11 0.16 -53.63 -23.53
C ALA A 11 0.86 -52.41 -24.15
N ALA A 12 1.83 -52.61 -25.03
CA ALA A 12 2.56 -51.54 -25.73
C ALA A 12 3.26 -52.07 -27.00
N ALA A 13 3.65 -51.13 -27.88
CA ALA A 13 4.35 -51.28 -29.17
C ALA A 13 3.49 -51.67 -30.40
N GLY A 14 3.90 -51.15 -31.56
CA GLY A 14 3.20 -51.25 -32.84
C GLY A 14 2.59 -49.91 -33.34
N LEU A 15 3.09 -49.17 -34.33
CA LEU A 15 4.42 -48.88 -34.93
C LEU A 15 4.12 -48.30 -36.35
N MET A 16 4.88 -47.29 -36.79
CA MET A 16 4.92 -46.72 -38.16
C MET A 16 3.74 -45.90 -38.69
N GLY A 17 4.09 -44.77 -39.30
CA GLY A 17 3.22 -43.85 -40.05
C GLY A 17 4.00 -42.58 -40.43
N LEU A 18 4.56 -42.53 -41.65
CA LEU A 18 5.31 -41.36 -42.14
C LEU A 18 4.35 -40.27 -42.66
N GLY A 19 4.73 -39.00 -42.51
CA GLY A 19 3.94 -37.87 -43.02
C GLY A 19 4.70 -36.53 -42.95
N SER A 20 5.62 -36.30 -43.89
CA SER A 20 6.37 -35.04 -43.99
C SER A 20 5.60 -33.99 -44.81
N ALA A 21 5.41 -32.78 -44.27
CA ALA A 21 5.05 -31.61 -45.07
C ALA A 21 5.52 -30.28 -44.43
N LEU A 22 6.40 -29.58 -45.16
CA LEU A 22 6.51 -28.11 -45.27
C LEU A 22 6.38 -27.27 -43.99
N GLY A 23 7.51 -26.82 -43.44
CA GLY A 23 7.53 -25.65 -42.55
C GLY A 23 7.30 -24.34 -43.31
N GLN A 24 6.67 -23.35 -42.67
CA GLN A 24 6.55 -21.99 -43.19
C GLN A 24 7.53 -21.06 -42.48
N THR A 25 8.27 -20.27 -43.26
CA THR A 25 9.18 -19.24 -42.74
C THR A 25 8.41 -17.96 -42.44
N PHE A 26 8.53 -17.43 -41.22
CA PHE A 26 8.04 -16.09 -40.91
C PHE A 26 8.90 -15.05 -41.64
N GLN A 27 8.28 -14.34 -42.58
CA GLN A 27 8.90 -13.19 -43.28
C GLN A 27 8.51 -11.88 -42.57
N PRO A 28 9.42 -10.89 -42.47
CA PRO A 28 9.11 -9.61 -41.85
C PRO A 28 8.21 -8.75 -42.75
N VAL A 29 7.23 -8.06 -42.15
CA VAL A 29 6.31 -7.16 -42.87
C VAL A 29 7.00 -5.79 -43.07
N PRO A 30 7.04 -5.23 -44.30
CA PRO A 30 7.78 -3.99 -44.56
C PRO A 30 7.04 -2.73 -44.06
N SER A 31 7.81 -1.75 -43.58
CA SER A 31 7.32 -0.42 -43.22
C SER A 31 7.29 0.51 -44.44
N ALA A 32 6.10 1.03 -44.80
CA ALA A 32 5.97 2.17 -45.69
C ALA A 32 4.60 2.86 -45.54
N ALA A 33 4.60 4.09 -45.00
CA ALA A 33 3.49 5.03 -45.14
C ALA A 33 4.07 6.41 -45.47
N LYS A 34 3.59 7.02 -46.56
CA LYS A 34 3.96 8.39 -46.98
C LYS A 34 2.72 9.30 -46.93
N PRO A 35 2.90 10.62 -46.70
CA PRO A 35 1.81 11.53 -46.34
C PRO A 35 1.02 12.01 -47.57
N LEU A 36 -0.18 12.53 -47.32
CA LEU A 36 -0.99 13.22 -48.34
C LEU A 36 -1.60 14.53 -47.82
N ALA A 37 -1.36 15.60 -48.59
CA ALA A 37 -2.08 16.88 -48.70
C ALA A 37 -2.58 17.60 -47.42
N THR A 38 -1.93 18.73 -47.13
CA THR A 38 -2.58 19.88 -46.49
C THR A 38 -3.62 20.51 -47.41
N MET A 39 -4.76 20.94 -46.86
CA MET A 39 -5.58 22.00 -47.47
C MET A 39 -6.03 23.00 -46.39
N THR A 40 -5.81 24.28 -46.64
CA THR A 40 -6.38 25.39 -45.88
C THR A 40 -7.66 25.89 -46.57
N PRO A 41 -8.53 26.57 -45.81
CA PRO A 41 -9.29 27.68 -46.38
C PRO A 41 -9.02 28.98 -45.60
N THR A 42 -8.59 30.01 -46.31
CA THR A 42 -8.57 31.40 -45.80
C THR A 42 -9.99 31.97 -45.83
N GLY A 43 -10.42 32.66 -44.78
CA GLY A 43 -11.78 33.21 -44.69
C GLY A 43 -11.88 34.38 -43.72
N THR A 44 -11.49 35.57 -44.16
CA THR A 44 -11.57 36.81 -43.36
C THR A 44 -12.86 37.56 -43.66
N PHE A 45 -13.69 37.81 -42.63
CA PHE A 45 -14.72 38.86 -42.67
C PHE A 45 -14.75 39.64 -41.36
N ALA A 46 -15.09 40.93 -41.46
CA ALA A 46 -14.91 41.91 -40.41
C ALA A 46 -16.15 42.07 -39.49
N ALA A 47 -15.95 42.75 -38.36
CA ALA A 47 -16.96 42.95 -37.34
C ALA A 47 -17.99 44.03 -37.67
N SER A 48 -19.15 43.96 -37.01
CA SER A 48 -19.96 45.13 -36.67
C SER A 48 -20.66 44.92 -35.32
N GLN A 49 -20.92 45.99 -34.57
CA GLN A 49 -21.54 45.95 -33.25
C GLN A 49 -22.87 46.70 -33.25
N THR A 50 -23.87 46.19 -32.55
CA THR A 50 -24.90 47.02 -31.86
C THR A 50 -25.54 46.22 -30.73
N ALA A 51 -26.08 46.88 -29.71
CA ALA A 51 -26.49 46.26 -28.45
C ALA A 51 -28.00 46.38 -28.19
N ALA A 52 -28.56 45.42 -27.44
CA ALA A 52 -29.85 45.53 -26.75
C ALA A 52 -29.94 44.53 -25.57
N GLU A 53 -30.28 45.06 -24.39
CA GLU A 53 -30.83 44.40 -23.20
C GLU A 53 -32.33 44.86 -23.14
N PRO A 54 -33.36 44.16 -22.57
CA PRO A 54 -33.37 43.34 -21.33
C PRO A 54 -34.30 42.09 -21.44
N PRO A 55 -34.95 41.53 -20.38
CA PRO A 55 -34.76 41.64 -18.92
C PRO A 55 -34.61 40.27 -18.20
N ALA A 56 -34.35 40.33 -16.88
CA ALA A 56 -34.37 39.15 -15.98
C ALA A 56 -35.74 38.98 -15.27
N PRO A 57 -36.17 37.73 -14.98
CA PRO A 57 -37.20 37.43 -13.99
C PRO A 57 -36.66 36.76 -12.71
N ALA A 58 -37.50 36.74 -11.67
CA ALA A 58 -37.13 36.51 -10.28
C ALA A 58 -36.72 35.08 -9.86
N ALA A 59 -35.94 35.06 -8.77
CA ALA A 59 -35.67 34.02 -7.79
C ALA A 59 -36.66 32.84 -7.64
N GLY A 60 -36.12 31.66 -7.24
CA GLY A 60 -36.94 30.67 -6.52
C GLY A 60 -36.57 29.19 -6.57
N MET A 61 -35.31 28.78 -6.43
CA MET A 61 -34.95 27.35 -6.22
C MET A 61 -33.77 27.19 -5.25
N SER A 62 -33.93 26.32 -4.25
CA SER A 62 -32.98 26.16 -3.14
C SER A 62 -31.74 25.35 -3.54
N ALA A 63 -30.55 25.88 -3.25
CA ALA A 63 -29.32 25.10 -3.31
C ALA A 63 -29.31 24.03 -2.20
N PRO A 64 -28.84 22.80 -2.47
CA PRO A 64 -28.65 21.79 -1.43
C PRO A 64 -27.55 22.25 -0.45
N ALA A 65 -27.78 22.06 0.84
CA ALA A 65 -26.90 22.59 1.88
C ALA A 65 -25.49 21.98 1.84
N ALA A 66 -24.47 22.84 1.92
CA ALA A 66 -23.09 22.40 2.05
C ALA A 66 -22.84 21.83 3.46
N THR A 67 -22.42 20.57 3.54
CA THR A 67 -22.04 19.92 4.80
C THR A 67 -20.82 20.65 5.41
N PRO A 68 -20.86 21.07 6.69
CA PRO A 68 -19.74 21.75 7.31
C PRO A 68 -18.53 20.80 7.47
N ALA A 69 -17.34 21.29 7.12
CA ALA A 69 -16.10 20.55 7.34
C ALA A 69 -15.77 20.46 8.85
N PRO A 70 -15.32 19.30 9.37
CA PRO A 70 -15.04 19.13 10.79
C PRO A 70 -13.72 19.79 11.21
N THR A 71 -13.77 21.06 11.60
CA THR A 71 -12.66 21.74 12.30
C THR A 71 -12.51 21.15 13.71
N GLY A 72 -11.46 20.34 13.93
CA GLY A 72 -11.27 19.64 15.21
C GLY A 72 -9.82 19.22 15.48
N THR A 73 -8.99 20.16 15.95
CA THR A 73 -7.57 19.91 16.29
C THR A 73 -7.43 19.15 17.61
N SER A 74 -7.63 17.82 17.54
CA SER A 74 -7.16 16.89 18.57
C SER A 74 -5.66 16.57 18.34
N PRO A 75 -4.82 16.37 19.38
CA PRO A 75 -3.44 15.92 19.20
C PRO A 75 -3.44 14.52 18.57
N GLN A 76 -3.23 14.47 17.26
CA GLN A 76 -3.42 13.29 16.42
C GLN A 76 -2.46 12.15 16.80
N LYS A 77 -2.93 11.22 17.66
CA LYS A 77 -2.34 9.91 17.90
C LYS A 77 -1.87 9.33 16.56
N LEU A 78 -0.60 8.96 16.43
CA LEU A 78 0.05 8.64 15.16
C LEU A 78 -0.47 7.32 14.54
N VAL A 79 -1.70 7.32 14.02
CA VAL A 79 -2.34 6.11 13.51
C VAL A 79 -1.69 5.69 12.19
N ALA A 80 -1.22 4.46 12.18
CA ALA A 80 -0.91 3.70 10.99
C ALA A 80 -1.54 2.31 11.15
N TYR A 81 -1.95 1.71 10.04
CA TYR A 81 -2.78 0.50 10.07
C TYR A 81 -2.12 -0.63 9.27
N SER A 82 -1.77 -1.73 9.96
CA SER A 82 -1.55 -3.04 9.34
C SER A 82 -2.84 -3.85 9.20
N SER A 83 -3.82 -3.57 10.06
CA SER A 83 -5.11 -4.25 10.16
C SER A 83 -6.10 -3.35 10.91
N ALA A 84 -7.35 -3.78 10.98
CA ALA A 84 -8.44 -3.14 11.74
C ALA A 84 -9.09 -4.13 12.72
N VAL A 85 -9.70 -3.62 13.78
CA VAL A 85 -10.57 -4.40 14.68
C VAL A 85 -12.02 -4.15 14.25
N VAL A 86 -12.66 -5.14 13.63
CA VAL A 86 -13.96 -5.02 12.95
C VAL A 86 -14.94 -6.12 13.39
N ASP A 87 -16.24 -5.82 13.37
CA ASP A 87 -17.29 -6.82 13.62
C ASP A 87 -17.58 -7.60 12.33
N GLY A 88 -17.16 -8.86 12.28
CA GLY A 88 -17.43 -9.75 11.15
C GLY A 88 -16.33 -9.78 10.08
N PRO A 89 -16.48 -10.62 9.05
CA PRO A 89 -15.39 -11.04 8.16
C PRO A 89 -15.12 -10.02 7.04
N TYR A 90 -14.75 -8.78 7.39
CA TYR A 90 -14.29 -7.78 6.43
C TYR A 90 -12.79 -7.92 6.16
N ILE A 91 -12.37 -7.71 4.91
CA ILE A 91 -10.96 -7.78 4.47
C ILE A 91 -10.69 -6.73 3.39
N ALA A 92 -9.54 -6.06 3.47
CA ALA A 92 -9.08 -5.16 2.41
C ALA A 92 -8.01 -5.87 1.56
N MET A 93 -8.30 -6.06 0.27
CA MET A 93 -7.29 -6.45 -0.72
C MET A 93 -6.62 -5.19 -1.25
N THR A 94 -5.29 -5.16 -1.27
CA THR A 94 -4.53 -3.98 -1.68
C THR A 94 -3.41 -4.33 -2.65
N PHE A 95 -3.19 -3.46 -3.64
CA PHE A 95 -2.24 -3.69 -4.74
C PHE A 95 -1.24 -2.54 -4.85
N ASP A 96 0.05 -2.87 -4.79
CA ASP A 96 1.16 -1.92 -4.83
C ASP A 96 1.84 -1.87 -6.22
N ASP A 97 2.68 -0.85 -6.41
CA ASP A 97 3.45 -0.52 -7.62
C ASP A 97 2.67 -0.22 -8.91
N GLY A 98 1.35 -0.39 -8.94
CA GLY A 98 0.53 -0.12 -10.12
C GLY A 98 0.47 1.35 -10.56
N PRO A 99 -0.22 1.66 -11.67
CA PRO A 99 -0.76 0.71 -12.65
C PRO A 99 0.32 0.16 -13.59
N ASN A 100 0.16 -1.09 -14.01
CA ASN A 100 0.85 -1.71 -15.15
C ASN A 100 -0.17 -1.91 -16.30
N PRO A 101 0.13 -1.45 -17.54
CA PRO A 101 -0.82 -1.48 -18.65
C PRO A 101 -1.22 -2.89 -19.13
N GLU A 102 -0.42 -3.91 -18.85
CA GLU A 102 -0.69 -5.30 -19.26
C GLU A 102 -1.50 -6.07 -18.21
N THR A 103 -1.19 -5.86 -16.92
CA THR A 103 -1.71 -6.68 -15.82
C THR A 103 -2.83 -6.01 -15.02
N THR A 104 -2.78 -4.71 -14.77
CA THR A 104 -3.82 -4.00 -14.00
C THR A 104 -5.20 -4.06 -14.68
N PRO A 105 -5.36 -3.86 -16.01
CA PRO A 105 -6.68 -3.98 -16.64
C PRO A 105 -7.28 -5.39 -16.58
N ARG A 106 -6.43 -6.44 -16.58
CA ARG A 106 -6.87 -7.83 -16.37
C ARG A 106 -7.45 -8.01 -14.97
N LEU A 107 -6.74 -7.51 -13.96
CA LEU A 107 -7.16 -7.56 -12.56
C LEU A 107 -8.46 -6.78 -12.32
N LEU A 108 -8.56 -5.56 -12.84
CA LEU A 108 -9.76 -4.72 -12.77
C LEU A 108 -11.00 -5.44 -13.33
N LYS A 109 -10.88 -6.10 -14.49
CA LYS A 109 -11.94 -6.96 -15.04
C LYS A 109 -12.32 -8.12 -14.11
N MET A 110 -11.34 -8.79 -13.48
CA MET A 110 -11.61 -9.90 -12.56
C MET A 110 -12.31 -9.46 -11.27
N LEU A 111 -12.02 -8.24 -10.80
CA LEU A 111 -12.64 -7.59 -9.64
C LEU A 111 -14.09 -7.17 -9.96
N GLU A 112 -14.29 -6.50 -11.10
CA GLU A 112 -15.58 -6.06 -11.62
C GLU A 112 -16.55 -7.24 -11.81
N GLN A 113 -16.11 -8.31 -12.48
CA GLN A 113 -16.86 -9.56 -12.65
C GLN A 113 -17.32 -10.20 -11.33
N ARG A 114 -16.67 -9.84 -10.21
CA ARG A 114 -16.97 -10.35 -8.87
C ARG A 114 -17.62 -9.30 -7.96
N GLY A 115 -17.84 -8.07 -8.42
CA GLY A 115 -18.34 -6.97 -7.59
C GLY A 115 -17.40 -6.59 -6.43
N ILE A 116 -16.11 -6.94 -6.50
CA ILE A 116 -15.14 -6.73 -5.42
C ILE A 116 -14.55 -5.32 -5.51
N LYS A 117 -14.42 -4.64 -4.36
CA LYS A 117 -13.65 -3.39 -4.21
C LYS A 117 -12.30 -3.68 -3.57
N ALA A 118 -11.33 -2.80 -3.82
CA ALA A 118 -9.92 -2.93 -3.45
C ALA A 118 -9.25 -1.56 -3.44
N THR A 119 -8.06 -1.46 -2.85
CA THR A 119 -7.26 -0.22 -2.80
C THR A 119 -5.96 -0.38 -3.57
N PHE A 120 -5.70 0.49 -4.53
CA PHE A 120 -4.47 0.50 -5.33
C PHE A 120 -3.53 1.60 -4.81
N PHE A 121 -2.37 1.21 -4.27
CA PHE A 121 -1.29 2.12 -3.92
C PHE A 121 -0.41 2.31 -5.16
N VAL A 122 -0.64 3.40 -5.88
CA VAL A 122 -0.02 3.63 -7.20
C VAL A 122 1.22 4.50 -7.12
N LEU A 123 2.17 4.25 -8.02
CA LEU A 123 3.34 5.11 -8.20
C LEU A 123 2.97 6.34 -9.02
N GLY A 124 3.33 7.55 -8.56
CA GLY A 124 2.99 8.81 -9.22
C GLY A 124 3.48 8.89 -10.68
N SER A 125 4.66 8.34 -10.96
CA SER A 125 5.20 8.20 -12.32
C SER A 125 4.31 7.32 -13.23
N ARG A 126 3.77 6.21 -12.71
CA ARG A 126 2.91 5.28 -13.46
C ARG A 126 1.47 5.76 -13.57
N ALA A 127 0.93 6.41 -12.54
CA ALA A 127 -0.36 7.08 -12.59
C ALA A 127 -0.36 8.15 -13.70
N THR A 128 0.71 8.95 -13.78
CA THR A 128 0.92 9.95 -14.85
C THR A 128 1.05 9.32 -16.24
N ALA A 129 1.71 8.16 -16.35
CA ALA A 129 1.86 7.44 -17.62
C ALA A 129 0.62 6.64 -18.06
N SER A 130 -0.32 6.34 -17.16
CA SER A 130 -1.52 5.54 -17.44
C SER A 130 -2.80 6.09 -16.78
N PRO A 131 -3.15 7.36 -17.02
CA PRO A 131 -4.29 8.02 -16.36
C PRO A 131 -5.65 7.41 -16.73
N ALA A 132 -5.75 6.71 -17.87
CA ALA A 132 -6.94 5.96 -18.24
C ALA A 132 -7.23 4.79 -17.28
N ILE A 133 -6.19 4.10 -16.79
CA ILE A 133 -6.33 2.96 -15.86
C ILE A 133 -6.72 3.48 -14.47
N ILE A 134 -6.14 4.60 -14.02
CA ILE A 134 -6.55 5.29 -12.79
C ILE A 134 -8.03 5.72 -12.87
N LYS A 135 -8.48 6.24 -14.02
CA LYS A 135 -9.91 6.56 -14.23
C LYS A 135 -10.80 5.32 -14.23
N GLN A 136 -10.32 4.19 -14.76
CA GLN A 136 -11.04 2.91 -14.68
C GLN A 136 -11.18 2.42 -13.22
N MET A 137 -10.11 2.52 -12.40
CA MET A 137 -10.15 2.19 -10.97
C MET A 137 -11.29 2.95 -10.27
N ILE A 138 -11.33 4.28 -10.42
CA ILE A 138 -12.36 5.12 -9.80
C ILE A 138 -13.76 4.83 -10.37
N ALA A 139 -13.90 4.65 -11.69
CA ALA A 139 -15.19 4.35 -12.33
C ALA A 139 -15.77 3.00 -11.87
N GLN A 140 -14.92 2.01 -11.61
CA GLN A 140 -15.31 0.72 -11.02
C GLN A 140 -15.43 0.76 -9.49
N GLY A 141 -15.23 1.92 -8.85
CA GLY A 141 -15.41 2.12 -7.41
C GLY A 141 -14.27 1.59 -6.53
N HIS A 142 -13.08 1.43 -7.08
CA HIS A 142 -11.86 1.14 -6.31
C HIS A 142 -11.30 2.42 -5.68
N GLU A 143 -10.56 2.24 -4.59
CA GLU A 143 -9.80 3.33 -3.97
C GLU A 143 -8.41 3.44 -4.63
N VAL A 144 -7.95 4.67 -4.86
CA VAL A 144 -6.60 4.97 -5.35
C VAL A 144 -5.85 5.74 -4.26
N ALA A 145 -4.65 5.28 -3.94
CA ALA A 145 -3.83 5.75 -2.84
C ALA A 145 -2.36 5.91 -3.29
N ASN A 146 -1.55 6.58 -2.46
CA ASN A 146 -0.19 7.01 -2.83
C ASN A 146 0.88 5.98 -2.41
N HIS A 147 1.78 5.61 -3.33
CA HIS A 147 2.92 4.72 -3.08
C HIS A 147 4.29 5.35 -3.33
N SER A 148 4.42 6.69 -3.20
CA SER A 148 5.52 7.53 -3.69
C SER A 148 5.57 7.68 -5.23
N TRP A 149 6.55 8.44 -5.75
CA TRP A 149 6.65 8.77 -7.16
C TRP A 149 7.36 7.67 -7.97
N ASP A 150 8.51 7.19 -7.46
CA ASP A 150 9.40 6.22 -8.13
C ASP A 150 9.97 5.13 -7.18
N HIS A 151 9.25 4.84 -6.09
CA HIS A 151 9.53 3.75 -5.14
C HIS A 151 10.89 3.80 -4.38
N PRO A 152 11.36 4.96 -3.87
CA PRO A 152 12.55 4.99 -3.02
C PRO A 152 12.22 4.62 -1.57
N GLN A 153 13.20 4.05 -0.86
CA GLN A 153 13.11 3.91 0.60
C GLN A 153 13.15 5.29 1.25
N LEU A 154 11.98 5.84 1.61
CA LEU A 154 11.81 7.21 2.12
C LEU A 154 12.77 7.60 3.27
N PRO A 155 13.16 6.70 4.21
CA PRO A 155 14.18 6.98 5.23
C PRO A 155 15.62 7.17 4.73
N LYS A 156 15.92 6.86 3.46
CA LYS A 156 17.27 6.92 2.86
C LYS A 156 17.46 8.14 1.95
N ILE A 157 16.45 8.98 1.80
CA ILE A 157 16.50 10.24 1.05
C ILE A 157 16.29 11.43 2.00
N SER A 158 16.57 12.65 1.53
CA SER A 158 16.33 13.84 2.35
C SER A 158 14.83 14.08 2.59
N VAL A 159 14.48 14.80 3.65
CA VAL A 159 13.07 15.14 3.96
C VAL A 159 12.43 15.90 2.80
N ALA A 160 13.15 16.82 2.16
CA ALA A 160 12.66 17.54 0.98
C ALA A 160 12.43 16.63 -0.25
N ALA A 161 13.23 15.56 -0.40
CA ALA A 161 12.99 14.56 -1.44
C ALA A 161 11.78 13.67 -1.10
N ALA A 162 11.61 13.26 0.16
CA ALA A 162 10.42 12.54 0.62
C ALA A 162 9.14 13.38 0.48
N ASP A 163 9.22 14.69 0.71
CA ASP A 163 8.12 15.63 0.45
C ASP A 163 7.72 15.66 -1.02
N LYS A 164 8.70 15.71 -1.94
CA LYS A 164 8.44 15.64 -3.39
C LYS A 164 7.80 14.31 -3.79
N GLN A 165 8.32 13.20 -3.26
CA GLN A 165 7.81 11.85 -3.51
C GLN A 165 6.32 11.68 -3.16
N ILE A 166 5.88 12.25 -2.03
CA ILE A 166 4.47 12.21 -1.62
C ILE A 166 3.66 13.30 -2.33
N GLY A 167 4.15 14.54 -2.36
CA GLY A 167 3.43 15.70 -2.91
C GLY A 167 3.12 15.59 -4.41
N ASP A 168 4.10 15.24 -5.24
CA ASP A 168 3.91 15.09 -6.68
C ASP A 168 2.94 13.95 -7.01
N THR A 169 2.98 12.87 -6.21
CA THR A 169 2.09 11.71 -6.36
C THR A 169 0.66 12.04 -5.93
N ASN A 170 0.48 12.82 -4.86
CA ASN A 170 -0.83 13.36 -4.48
C ASN A 170 -1.39 14.23 -5.62
N ALA A 171 -0.60 15.17 -6.14
CA ALA A 171 -1.01 16.08 -7.20
C ALA A 171 -1.37 15.34 -8.50
N ALA A 172 -0.61 14.31 -8.89
CA ALA A 172 -0.93 13.49 -10.06
C ALA A 172 -2.23 12.70 -9.89
N ILE A 173 -2.44 12.06 -8.73
CA ILE A 173 -3.69 11.34 -8.43
C ILE A 173 -4.88 12.32 -8.40
N GLU A 174 -4.72 13.49 -7.79
CA GLU A 174 -5.74 14.53 -7.71
C GLU A 174 -6.11 15.11 -9.09
N GLN A 175 -5.12 15.40 -9.94
CA GLN A 175 -5.33 15.85 -11.32
C GLN A 175 -6.11 14.83 -12.17
N ILE A 176 -5.96 13.53 -11.91
CA ILE A 176 -6.61 12.47 -12.68
C ILE A 176 -8.01 12.13 -12.13
N THR A 177 -8.21 12.22 -10.81
CA THR A 177 -9.42 11.73 -10.10
C THR A 177 -10.31 12.81 -9.52
N GLY A 178 -9.84 14.05 -9.43
CA GLY A 178 -10.50 15.16 -8.75
C GLY A 178 -10.42 15.12 -7.22
N LYS A 179 -9.58 14.26 -6.63
CA LYS A 179 -9.42 14.11 -5.17
C LYS A 179 -7.97 13.78 -4.78
N SER A 180 -7.39 14.54 -3.85
CA SER A 180 -6.12 14.15 -3.20
C SER A 180 -6.30 12.85 -2.37
N PRO A 181 -5.36 11.89 -2.43
CA PRO A 181 -5.46 10.63 -1.70
C PRO A 181 -5.08 10.80 -0.21
N LEU A 182 -5.93 10.29 0.69
CA LEU A 182 -5.69 10.34 2.15
C LEU A 182 -4.61 9.34 2.61
N TYR A 183 -4.49 8.22 1.91
CA TYR A 183 -3.66 7.09 2.33
C TYR A 183 -2.33 7.01 1.58
N VAL A 184 -1.27 6.77 2.35
CA VAL A 184 0.08 6.54 1.84
C VAL A 184 0.55 5.17 2.35
N ARG A 185 1.01 4.30 1.45
CA ARG A 185 1.83 3.13 1.84
C ARG A 185 3.28 3.44 1.48
N PRO A 186 4.22 3.43 2.45
CA PRO A 186 5.62 3.70 2.14
C PRO A 186 6.26 2.50 1.41
N PRO A 187 7.02 2.72 0.33
CA PRO A 187 7.83 1.70 -0.33
C PRO A 187 8.59 0.80 0.65
N TYR A 188 8.57 -0.51 0.41
CA TYR A 188 9.19 -1.54 1.27
C TYR A 188 8.70 -1.53 2.75
N GLY A 189 7.63 -0.82 3.09
CA GLY A 189 7.26 -0.53 4.48
C GLY A 189 8.25 0.40 5.21
N ALA A 190 9.20 1.02 4.50
CA ALA A 190 10.31 1.75 5.11
C ALA A 190 9.87 3.14 5.59
N MET A 191 9.86 3.36 6.91
CA MET A 191 9.47 4.64 7.51
C MET A 191 10.11 4.85 8.89
N THR A 192 10.43 6.11 9.25
CA THR A 192 10.83 6.47 10.62
C THR A 192 9.68 7.20 11.34
N PRO A 193 9.58 7.16 12.69
CA PRO A 193 8.54 7.88 13.42
C PRO A 193 8.54 9.40 13.14
N ALA A 194 9.73 10.00 13.01
CA ALA A 194 9.89 11.43 12.73
C ALA A 194 9.42 11.80 11.31
N LEU A 195 9.86 11.05 10.29
CA LEU A 195 9.43 11.31 8.90
C LEU A 195 7.92 11.07 8.74
N ARG A 196 7.36 10.08 9.44
CA ARG A 196 5.92 9.80 9.44
C ARG A 196 5.11 10.92 10.08
N ALA A 197 5.61 11.53 11.15
CA ALA A 197 4.98 12.68 11.79
C ALA A 197 5.01 13.90 10.86
N HIS A 198 6.18 14.24 10.32
CA HIS A 198 6.37 15.33 9.35
C HIS A 198 5.46 15.21 8.12
N LEU A 199 5.42 14.04 7.48
CA LEU A 199 4.57 13.81 6.30
C LEU A 199 3.07 13.85 6.65
N ARG A 200 2.67 13.38 7.85
CA ARG A 200 1.29 13.51 8.34
C ARG A 200 0.91 14.96 8.59
N GLU A 201 1.79 15.75 9.19
CA GLU A 201 1.58 17.17 9.46
C GLU A 201 1.47 17.98 8.16
N LYS A 202 2.35 17.70 7.19
CA LYS A 202 2.42 18.43 5.92
C LYS A 202 1.33 18.08 4.90
N PHE A 203 0.91 16.81 4.84
CA PHE A 203 -0.01 16.31 3.81
C PHE A 203 -1.30 15.67 4.35
N GLY A 204 -1.53 15.68 5.68
CA GLY A 204 -2.66 15.01 6.32
C GLY A 204 -2.60 13.47 6.29
N SER A 205 -1.54 12.89 5.72
CA SER A 205 -1.51 11.48 5.31
C SER A 205 -1.70 10.49 6.47
N THR A 206 -2.47 9.44 6.20
CA THR A 206 -2.60 8.28 7.07
C THR A 206 -1.86 7.09 6.47
N PHE A 207 -1.00 6.44 7.27
CA PHE A 207 -0.03 5.48 6.77
C PHE A 207 -0.53 4.04 6.85
N ILE A 208 -0.49 3.33 5.72
CA ILE A 208 -1.05 2.00 5.57
C ILE A 208 0.06 0.98 5.34
N TYR A 209 -0.06 -0.15 6.03
CA TYR A 209 0.81 -1.31 5.96
C TYR A 209 -0.07 -2.54 5.62
N TRP A 210 0.34 -3.72 6.04
CA TRP A 210 -0.38 -4.98 5.83
C TRP A 210 -0.25 -5.88 7.06
N SER A 211 -1.14 -6.85 7.18
CA SER A 211 -1.07 -7.95 8.16
C SER A 211 -0.94 -9.32 7.48
N VAL A 212 -1.19 -9.39 6.17
CA VAL A 212 -0.99 -10.58 5.35
C VAL A 212 -0.04 -10.23 4.20
N ASP A 213 1.05 -10.98 4.09
CA ASP A 213 2.06 -10.85 3.05
C ASP A 213 2.21 -12.21 2.31
N PRO A 214 1.86 -12.30 1.02
CA PRO A 214 2.09 -13.51 0.23
C PRO A 214 3.55 -13.70 -0.18
N LEU A 215 4.40 -12.69 0.00
CA LEU A 215 5.74 -12.58 -0.60
C LEU A 215 5.71 -12.82 -2.11
N ASP A 216 4.68 -12.31 -2.80
CA ASP A 216 4.46 -12.49 -4.24
C ASP A 216 5.56 -11.82 -5.09
N TRP A 217 6.11 -10.73 -4.58
CA TRP A 217 7.31 -10.04 -5.06
C TRP A 217 8.57 -10.92 -5.05
N LYS A 218 8.59 -12.00 -4.25
CA LYS A 218 9.69 -12.96 -4.12
C LYS A 218 9.38 -14.28 -4.84
N ASP A 219 8.26 -14.92 -4.50
CA ASP A 219 7.92 -16.27 -4.94
C ASP A 219 6.91 -16.21 -6.08
N ARG A 220 7.43 -16.31 -7.32
CA ARG A 220 6.69 -16.14 -8.59
C ARG A 220 5.82 -17.35 -8.95
N ASN A 221 4.90 -17.73 -8.08
CA ASN A 221 4.01 -18.88 -8.28
C ASN A 221 2.59 -18.57 -7.77
N ALA A 222 1.61 -18.62 -8.68
CA ALA A 222 0.22 -18.25 -8.39
C ALA A 222 -0.42 -19.11 -7.28
N GLN A 223 -0.10 -20.41 -7.21
CA GLN A 223 -0.63 -21.31 -6.18
C GLN A 223 -0.02 -20.98 -4.79
N VAL A 224 1.27 -20.69 -4.72
CA VAL A 224 1.94 -20.30 -3.47
C VAL A 224 1.42 -18.94 -2.97
N ILE A 225 1.19 -17.99 -3.87
CA ILE A 225 0.57 -16.69 -3.57
C ILE A 225 -0.85 -16.89 -3.03
N HIS A 226 -1.65 -17.71 -3.72
CA HIS A 226 -3.00 -18.09 -3.29
C HIS A 226 -3.02 -18.67 -1.87
N ASP A 227 -2.23 -19.72 -1.64
CA ASP A 227 -2.28 -20.50 -0.40
C ASP A 227 -1.87 -19.66 0.81
N ARG A 228 -0.88 -18.76 0.66
CA ARG A 228 -0.48 -17.83 1.72
C ARG A 228 -1.58 -16.83 2.06
N ILE A 229 -2.22 -16.22 1.06
CA ILE A 229 -3.33 -15.28 1.32
C ILE A 229 -4.48 -16.03 2.02
N VAL A 230 -4.89 -17.18 1.49
CA VAL A 230 -6.05 -17.94 1.99
C VAL A 230 -5.79 -18.60 3.35
N ALA A 231 -4.53 -18.90 3.70
CA ALA A 231 -4.14 -19.41 5.02
C ALA A 231 -4.00 -18.31 6.10
N HIS A 232 -3.52 -17.11 5.73
CA HIS A 232 -3.28 -16.02 6.68
C HIS A 232 -4.41 -14.99 6.77
N ALA A 233 -5.41 -15.03 5.87
CA ALA A 233 -6.58 -14.15 5.93
C ALA A 233 -7.36 -14.29 7.25
N HIS A 234 -7.51 -13.16 7.94
CA HIS A 234 -8.30 -13.00 9.17
C HIS A 234 -9.26 -11.79 9.03
N PRO A 235 -10.34 -11.71 9.83
CA PRO A 235 -11.16 -10.51 9.91
C PRO A 235 -10.32 -9.27 10.22
N GLY A 236 -10.56 -8.18 9.49
CA GLY A 236 -9.79 -6.93 9.63
C GLY A 236 -8.41 -6.95 8.97
N ALA A 237 -8.05 -7.99 8.20
CA ALA A 237 -6.78 -8.03 7.49
C ALA A 237 -6.68 -6.97 6.39
N ILE A 238 -5.47 -6.43 6.22
CA ILE A 238 -5.06 -5.71 5.01
C ILE A 238 -4.02 -6.61 4.32
N VAL A 239 -4.34 -7.05 3.10
CA VAL A 239 -3.52 -7.97 2.31
C VAL A 239 -2.65 -7.18 1.34
N LEU A 240 -1.33 -7.33 1.44
CA LEU A 240 -0.40 -6.84 0.42
C LEU A 240 -0.41 -7.79 -0.79
N ALA A 241 -0.37 -7.21 -1.99
CA ALA A 241 -0.11 -7.86 -3.26
C ALA A 241 0.44 -6.80 -4.23
N HIS A 242 1.00 -7.21 -5.37
CA HIS A 242 1.49 -6.28 -6.38
C HIS A 242 0.84 -6.61 -7.73
N ASP A 243 0.01 -5.70 -8.27
CA ASP A 243 -0.73 -5.97 -9.52
C ASP A 243 0.17 -5.95 -10.77
N ILE A 244 1.40 -5.47 -10.62
CA ILE A 244 2.46 -5.41 -11.63
C ILE A 244 3.07 -6.78 -11.98
N HIS A 245 2.54 -7.86 -11.41
CA HIS A 245 3.08 -9.21 -11.52
C HIS A 245 2.03 -10.18 -12.07
N PRO A 246 2.25 -10.79 -13.26
CA PRO A 246 1.29 -11.73 -13.85
C PRO A 246 0.88 -12.86 -12.90
N THR A 247 1.85 -13.48 -12.21
CA THR A 247 1.60 -14.58 -11.26
C THR A 247 0.73 -14.17 -10.07
N THR A 248 0.74 -12.90 -9.68
CA THR A 248 -0.15 -12.37 -8.64
C THR A 248 -1.56 -12.21 -9.19
N VAL A 249 -1.71 -11.55 -10.35
CA VAL A 249 -3.01 -11.37 -11.02
C VAL A 249 -3.66 -12.71 -11.38
N ASP A 250 -2.88 -13.71 -11.79
CA ASP A 250 -3.37 -15.05 -12.14
C ASP A 250 -3.81 -15.87 -10.91
N ALA A 251 -3.30 -15.55 -9.70
CA ALA A 251 -3.78 -16.13 -8.43
C ALA A 251 -5.12 -15.52 -7.98
N MET A 252 -5.36 -14.24 -8.30
CA MET A 252 -6.47 -13.46 -7.74
C MET A 252 -7.87 -14.08 -7.93
N PRO A 253 -8.25 -14.65 -9.10
CA PRO A 253 -9.55 -15.27 -9.27
C PRO A 253 -9.88 -16.30 -8.19
N LYS A 254 -8.96 -17.23 -7.90
CA LYS A 254 -9.17 -18.26 -6.89
C LYS A 254 -9.10 -17.69 -5.47
N VAL A 255 -8.20 -16.74 -5.20
CA VAL A 255 -8.13 -16.03 -3.90
C VAL A 255 -9.46 -15.37 -3.57
N PHE A 256 -10.08 -14.69 -4.53
CA PHE A 256 -11.37 -14.03 -4.36
C PHE A 256 -12.51 -15.01 -4.10
N ASP A 257 -12.53 -16.13 -4.82
CA ASP A 257 -13.62 -17.11 -4.73
C ASP A 257 -13.52 -17.96 -3.45
N ASP A 258 -12.32 -18.41 -3.07
CA ASP A 258 -12.07 -19.14 -1.82
C ASP A 258 -12.32 -18.26 -0.57
N LEU A 259 -11.92 -16.97 -0.60
CA LEU A 259 -12.21 -16.05 0.50
C LEU A 259 -13.70 -15.73 0.61
N LYS A 260 -14.42 -15.57 -0.51
CA LYS A 260 -15.89 -15.47 -0.50
C LYS A 260 -16.56 -16.71 0.05
N ALA A 261 -16.06 -17.90 -0.29
CA ALA A 261 -16.57 -19.18 0.26
C ALA A 261 -16.34 -19.28 1.78
N LYS A 262 -15.25 -18.68 2.31
CA LYS A 262 -15.02 -18.47 3.75
C LYS A 262 -15.89 -17.34 4.37
N GLY A 263 -16.77 -16.71 3.60
CA GLY A 263 -17.67 -15.65 4.05
C GLY A 263 -17.08 -14.23 4.06
N TYR A 264 -15.88 -14.02 3.51
CA TYR A 264 -15.24 -12.70 3.53
C TYR A 264 -15.95 -11.67 2.64
N LYS A 265 -16.10 -10.46 3.18
CA LYS A 265 -16.57 -9.26 2.49
C LYS A 265 -15.37 -8.38 2.16
N PHE A 266 -15.11 -8.20 0.87
CA PHE A 266 -14.06 -7.30 0.40
C PHE A 266 -14.52 -5.85 0.47
N VAL A 267 -13.64 -4.99 0.98
CA VAL A 267 -13.84 -3.55 1.19
C VAL A 267 -12.57 -2.77 0.85
N THR A 268 -12.66 -1.46 0.67
CA THR A 268 -11.50 -0.57 0.56
C THR A 268 -10.81 -0.41 1.93
N VAL A 269 -9.61 0.18 1.94
CA VAL A 269 -8.90 0.54 3.17
C VAL A 269 -9.65 1.66 3.91
N SER A 270 -10.24 2.63 3.21
CA SER A 270 -11.16 3.62 3.81
C SER A 270 -12.33 2.97 4.56
N GLU A 271 -13.05 2.06 3.89
CA GLU A 271 -14.19 1.35 4.48
C GLU A 271 -13.77 0.49 5.68
N LEU A 272 -12.65 -0.24 5.57
CA LEU A 272 -12.13 -1.07 6.66
C LEU A 272 -11.72 -0.24 7.89
N ILE A 273 -11.12 0.93 7.67
CA ILE A 273 -10.73 1.86 8.75
C ILE A 273 -11.95 2.58 9.33
N ALA A 274 -12.98 2.88 8.55
CA ALA A 274 -14.24 3.43 9.06
C ALA A 274 -14.98 2.45 9.99
N MET A 275 -14.82 1.13 9.76
CA MET A 275 -15.33 0.07 10.63
C MET A 275 -14.42 -0.25 11.84
N ASN A 276 -13.22 0.34 11.92
CA ASN A 276 -12.24 0.00 12.96
C ASN A 276 -12.65 0.54 14.34
N LYS A 277 -13.00 -0.36 15.25
CA LYS A 277 -13.25 -0.07 16.68
C LYS A 277 -11.97 0.22 17.48
N GLY A 278 -10.81 -0.09 16.90
CA GLY A 278 -9.51 -0.02 17.56
C GLY A 278 -9.34 -1.10 18.64
N VAL A 279 -8.19 -1.04 19.34
CA VAL A 279 -8.07 -1.74 20.63
C VAL A 279 -8.97 -1.01 21.63
N PRO A 280 -9.87 -1.70 22.37
CA PRO A 280 -10.63 -1.06 23.43
C PRO A 280 -9.68 -0.34 24.38
N GLU A 281 -9.99 0.91 24.73
CA GLU A 281 -9.22 1.56 25.79
C GLU A 281 -9.33 0.69 27.06
N PRO A 282 -8.22 0.35 27.73
CA PRO A 282 -8.31 -0.28 29.03
C PRO A 282 -9.08 0.69 29.91
N LYS A 283 -10.26 0.28 30.41
CA LYS A 283 -11.03 1.08 31.36
C LYS A 283 -10.12 1.35 32.56
N VAL A 284 -9.52 2.54 32.59
CA VAL A 284 -8.78 3.04 33.74
C VAL A 284 -9.82 3.12 34.85
N ALA A 285 -9.79 2.15 35.77
CA ALA A 285 -10.69 2.12 36.90
C ALA A 285 -10.50 3.46 37.63
N SER A 286 -11.56 4.27 37.65
CA SER A 286 -11.50 5.65 38.13
C SER A 286 -11.00 5.64 39.57
N ALA A 287 -9.76 6.07 39.77
CA ALA A 287 -9.08 5.94 41.05
C ALA A 287 -9.84 6.73 42.12
N THR A 288 -10.54 6.02 43.00
CA THR A 288 -11.26 6.61 44.12
C THR A 288 -10.31 7.53 44.91
N PRO A 289 -10.66 8.81 45.15
CA PRO A 289 -9.77 9.73 45.82
C PRO A 289 -9.31 9.20 47.17
N ALA A 290 -8.00 9.04 47.34
CA ALA A 290 -7.43 8.55 48.59
C ALA A 290 -7.76 9.50 49.76
N PRO A 291 -8.17 8.99 50.93
CA PRO A 291 -8.60 9.83 52.05
C PRO A 291 -7.43 10.66 52.60
N LYS A 292 -7.67 11.97 52.80
CA LYS A 292 -6.69 12.90 53.36
C LYS A 292 -6.28 12.48 54.77
N LYS A 293 -5.01 12.11 54.97
CA LYS A 293 -4.46 11.84 56.31
C LYS A 293 -4.38 13.14 57.13
N LYS A 294 -4.87 13.11 58.38
CA LYS A 294 -4.63 14.19 59.36
C LYS A 294 -3.14 14.18 59.80
N PRO A 295 -2.58 15.33 60.21
CA PRO A 295 -1.26 15.38 60.87
C PRO A 295 -1.27 14.61 62.20
N LYS A 296 -0.12 14.06 62.58
CA LYS A 296 0.13 13.48 63.91
C LYS A 296 0.99 14.46 64.73
N PRO A 297 0.71 14.70 66.03
CA PRO A 297 1.56 15.55 66.89
C PRO A 297 2.93 14.91 67.15
N ALA A 298 3.88 15.72 67.64
CA ALA A 298 5.31 15.40 67.64
C ALA A 298 5.91 15.16 69.04
N ASN A 299 6.91 14.25 69.08
CA ASN A 299 7.95 14.10 70.11
C ASN A 299 7.52 13.72 71.55
N PRO A 300 8.45 13.39 72.49
CA PRO A 300 9.93 13.42 72.40
C PRO A 300 10.68 12.11 72.75
N ALA A 301 11.99 12.05 72.38
CA ALA A 301 13.14 11.34 72.98
C ALA A 301 13.02 9.81 73.33
N SER A 302 14.06 8.95 73.32
CA SER A 302 15.54 9.04 73.19
C SER A 302 16.04 7.64 72.67
N ALA A 303 17.30 7.18 72.60
CA ALA A 303 18.62 7.63 73.08
C ALA A 303 19.80 6.99 72.25
N SER A 304 20.97 6.88 72.89
CA SER A 304 22.20 6.09 72.59
C SER A 304 21.95 4.59 72.26
N ALA A 305 22.86 3.79 71.65
CA ALA A 305 24.33 3.87 71.71
C ALA A 305 25.11 3.10 70.60
N THR A 306 26.36 3.56 70.37
CA THR A 306 27.61 2.81 70.02
C THR A 306 27.63 1.65 68.99
N GLY A 307 28.54 1.76 68.01
CA GLY A 307 29.09 0.65 67.22
C GLY A 307 30.06 1.17 66.14
N ALA A 308 31.26 0.58 65.98
CA ALA A 308 32.33 1.16 65.15
C ALA A 308 33.15 0.14 64.34
N SER A 309 33.71 0.62 63.22
CA SER A 309 34.74 -0.02 62.36
C SER A 309 34.32 -1.26 61.56
N GLY A 310 34.99 -1.48 60.41
CA GLY A 310 34.77 -2.65 59.55
C GLY A 310 35.11 -2.44 58.06
N THR A 311 36.38 -2.52 57.68
CA THR A 311 36.82 -2.47 56.27
C THR A 311 36.72 -3.83 55.58
N ALA A 312 36.11 -3.89 54.39
CA ALA A 312 36.48 -4.86 53.35
C ALA A 312 35.93 -4.45 51.97
N ALA A 313 36.78 -4.48 50.93
CA ALA A 313 36.36 -4.46 49.54
C ALA A 313 36.63 -5.84 48.90
N LYS A 314 35.77 -6.29 47.98
CA LYS A 314 36.06 -7.39 47.06
C LYS A 314 35.43 -7.11 45.68
N PRO A 315 36.12 -7.47 44.58
CA PRO A 315 35.64 -7.20 43.22
C PRO A 315 34.73 -8.32 42.70
N VAL A 316 34.01 -8.03 41.61
CA VAL A 316 33.32 -9.04 40.78
C VAL A 316 33.79 -8.88 39.33
N SER A 317 34.07 -9.99 38.67
CA SER A 317 34.85 -10.04 37.43
C SER A 317 34.08 -9.66 36.17
N ALA A 318 34.70 -8.87 35.29
CA ALA A 318 34.30 -8.76 33.89
C ALA A 318 34.89 -9.90 33.05
N LYS A 319 34.15 -10.37 32.03
CA LYS A 319 34.60 -11.37 31.04
C LYS A 319 34.78 -10.69 29.67
N PRO A 320 35.87 -10.93 28.92
CA PRO A 320 36.28 -10.05 27.82
C PRO A 320 35.49 -10.24 26.53
N ALA A 321 35.41 -9.18 25.74
CA ALA A 321 34.99 -9.21 24.34
C ALA A 321 36.18 -9.58 23.42
N SER A 322 35.92 -10.33 22.35
CA SER A 322 36.94 -10.72 21.37
C SER A 322 36.92 -9.78 20.15
N ALA A 323 38.01 -9.05 19.94
CA ALA A 323 38.21 -8.25 18.73
C ALA A 323 38.78 -9.09 17.57
N LYS A 324 38.52 -8.66 16.33
CA LYS A 324 39.30 -9.03 15.13
C LYS A 324 39.64 -7.75 14.34
N PRO A 325 40.75 -7.73 13.57
CA PRO A 325 41.49 -6.50 13.30
C PRO A 325 41.05 -5.72 12.05
N VAL A 326 41.46 -4.45 12.01
CA VAL A 326 41.36 -3.53 10.86
C VAL A 326 42.76 -3.31 10.27
N THR A 327 42.88 -3.28 8.95
CA THR A 327 44.05 -2.79 8.18
C THR A 327 43.65 -2.67 6.69
N PRO A 328 44.34 -1.88 5.84
CA PRO A 328 43.82 -0.54 5.55
C PRO A 328 43.56 -0.25 4.06
N ALA A 329 43.03 0.94 3.78
CA ALA A 329 42.77 1.42 2.42
C ALA A 329 44.04 1.72 1.62
N ARG A 330 43.94 1.69 0.28
CA ARG A 330 44.98 2.14 -0.65
C ARG A 330 44.34 2.84 -1.86
N ASN A 331 44.74 4.08 -2.13
CA ASN A 331 44.33 4.81 -3.34
C ASN A 331 45.27 4.50 -4.52
N SER A 332 44.71 4.43 -5.73
CA SER A 332 45.45 4.61 -6.98
C SER A 332 44.50 5.05 -8.10
N SER A 333 44.93 6.03 -8.90
CA SER A 333 44.16 6.67 -9.98
C SER A 333 44.44 6.00 -11.35
N THR A 334 43.60 6.32 -12.35
CA THR A 334 43.94 6.61 -13.77
C THR A 334 43.31 5.68 -14.83
N SER A 335 43.06 6.25 -16.02
CA SER A 335 42.45 5.69 -17.24
C SER A 335 40.94 5.43 -17.16
N MET A 336 40.05 5.95 -18.02
CA MET A 336 40.13 6.43 -19.42
C MET A 336 40.29 5.33 -20.47
N GLY A 337 39.29 5.19 -21.33
CA GLY A 337 39.22 4.25 -22.46
C GLY A 337 37.83 4.30 -23.10
N LEU A 338 37.77 4.36 -24.44
CA LEU A 338 36.52 4.26 -25.20
C LEU A 338 36.25 2.78 -25.54
N PHE A 339 34.99 2.36 -25.57
CA PHE A 339 34.27 2.00 -26.81
C PHE A 339 32.77 1.76 -26.52
#